data_AF-A0A090AHF2-F1
#
_entry.id   AF-A0A090AHF2-F1
#
_cell.length_a   1.000
_cell.length_b   1.000
_cell.length_c   1.000
_cell.angle_alpha   90.00
_cell.angle_beta   90.00
_cell.angle_gamma   90.00
#
_symmetry.space_group_name_H-M   'P 1'
#
loop_
_entity.id
_entity.type
_entity.pdbx_description
1 polymer ?
#
loop_
_entity_poly.entity_id
_entity_poly.type
_entity_poly.pdbx_seq_one_letter_code
_entity_poly.pdbx_strand_id
1 'polypeptide(L)'
;MIMGFWISERDQDAAKALFRSLPPVYRQGAVGYTDGLASYVGSLPTTRHKIAKRKSGKTNHIERFNLTLRPRVAPLVRKPLSLAKKIQNLRDTVLNFIKDYNQPITLPV
;
A
#
# COMPACT_ATOMS: atom_id res chain seq x y z
N MET A 1 7.09 -0.24 -8.32
CA MET A 1 7.30 1.09 -7.70
C MET A 1 6.09 1.46 -6.86
N ILE A 2 6.32 1.96 -5.66
CA ILE A 2 5.31 2.40 -4.70
C ILE A 2 5.21 3.92 -4.78
N MET A 3 4.01 4.44 -5.05
CA MET A 3 3.78 5.89 -5.27
C MET A 3 3.07 6.59 -4.10
N GLY A 4 2.58 5.84 -3.13
CA GLY A 4 1.92 6.37 -1.94
C GLY A 4 1.72 5.27 -0.91
N PHE A 5 1.68 5.66 0.36
CA PHE A 5 1.42 4.76 1.47
C PHE A 5 0.79 5.54 2.63
N TRP A 6 0.06 4.81 3.47
CA TRP A 6 -0.51 5.32 4.70
C TRP A 6 -0.54 4.21 5.75
N ILE A 7 -0.35 4.55 7.01
CA ILE A 7 -0.35 3.60 8.13
C ILE A 7 -1.31 4.12 9.19
N SER A 8 -2.39 3.39 9.38
CA SER A 8 -3.38 3.62 10.43
C SER A 8 -4.29 2.38 10.51
N GLU A 9 -5.39 2.50 11.25
CA GLU A 9 -6.45 1.50 11.24
C GLU A 9 -7.06 1.36 9.83
N ARG A 10 -7.67 0.20 9.53
CA ARG A 10 -8.20 -0.13 8.20
C ARG A 10 -9.60 0.45 7.97
N ASP A 11 -9.78 1.73 8.30
CA ASP A 11 -11.04 2.46 8.19
C ASP A 11 -11.14 3.31 6.91
N GLN A 12 -12.25 4.05 6.78
CA GLN A 12 -12.50 4.92 5.63
C GLN A 12 -11.55 6.14 5.59
N ASP A 13 -11.16 6.67 6.74
CA ASP A 13 -10.30 7.85 6.80
C ASP A 13 -8.87 7.51 6.39
N ALA A 14 -8.41 6.31 6.74
CA ALA A 14 -7.20 5.70 6.24
C ALA A 14 -7.22 5.55 4.71
N ALA A 15 -8.33 5.11 4.14
CA ALA A 15 -8.47 4.99 2.69
C ALA A 15 -8.40 6.36 1.99
N LYS A 16 -9.03 7.40 2.57
CA LYS A 16 -8.91 8.78 2.08
C LYS A 16 -7.48 9.30 2.20
N ALA A 17 -6.82 9.04 3.32
CA ALA A 17 -5.44 9.47 3.56
C ALA A 17 -4.45 8.76 2.62
N LEU A 18 -4.64 7.46 2.38
CA LEU A 18 -3.92 6.71 1.36
C LEU A 18 -4.09 7.34 -0.02
N PHE A 19 -5.33 7.65 -0.42
CA PHE A 19 -5.58 8.30 -1.71
C PHE A 19 -4.88 9.66 -1.80
N ARG A 20 -4.93 10.48 -0.75
CA ARG A 20 -4.26 11.79 -0.67
C ARG A 20 -2.74 11.70 -0.71
N SER A 21 -2.14 10.60 -0.24
CA SER A 21 -0.70 10.38 -0.29
C SER A 21 -0.16 10.24 -1.73
N LEU A 22 -1.03 9.95 -2.70
CA LEU A 22 -0.66 9.80 -4.10
C LEU A 22 -0.36 11.17 -4.76
N PRO A 23 0.63 11.23 -5.67
CA PRO A 23 0.88 12.42 -6.45
C PRO A 23 -0.39 12.89 -7.21
N PRO A 24 -0.59 14.21 -7.36
CA PRO A 24 -1.80 14.76 -8.00
C PRO A 24 -2.14 14.14 -9.35
N VAL A 25 -1.13 13.85 -10.17
CA VAL A 25 -1.29 13.23 -11.51
C VAL A 25 -2.02 11.90 -11.43
N TYR A 26 -1.67 11.04 -10.46
CA TYR A 26 -2.34 9.74 -10.29
C TYR A 26 -3.76 9.90 -9.71
N ARG A 27 -3.96 10.86 -8.80
CA ARG A 27 -5.31 11.16 -8.29
C ARG A 27 -6.25 11.65 -9.41
N GLN A 28 -5.69 12.38 -10.38
CA GLN A 28 -6.43 13.00 -11.48
C GLN A 28 -6.57 12.15 -12.74
N GLY A 29 -5.80 11.08 -12.92
CA GLY A 29 -5.83 10.30 -14.17
C GLY A 29 -5.83 8.79 -14.00
N ALA A 30 -5.46 8.24 -12.85
CA ALA A 30 -5.28 6.80 -12.72
C ALA A 30 -6.60 6.05 -12.45
N VAL A 31 -6.75 4.89 -13.07
CA VAL A 31 -7.76 3.88 -12.70
C VAL A 31 -7.15 2.95 -11.67
N GLY A 32 -7.77 2.85 -10.50
CA GLY A 32 -7.28 2.04 -9.39
C GLY A 32 -8.06 0.74 -9.24
N TYR A 33 -7.37 -0.40 -9.19
CA TYR A 33 -7.97 -1.70 -8.93
C TYR A 33 -7.74 -2.13 -7.47
N THR A 34 -8.79 -2.58 -6.79
CA THR A 34 -8.71 -3.08 -5.41
C THR A 34 -9.42 -4.41 -5.24
N ASP A 35 -9.16 -5.09 -4.11
CA ASP A 35 -9.87 -6.28 -3.64
C ASP A 35 -11.33 -6.03 -3.19
N GLY A 36 -11.72 -4.76 -3.02
CA GLY A 36 -13.09 -4.39 -2.66
C GLY A 36 -13.34 -4.32 -1.15
N LEU A 37 -12.31 -4.04 -0.35
CA LEU A 37 -12.46 -3.77 1.08
C LEU A 37 -13.56 -2.70 1.33
N ALA A 38 -14.41 -2.94 2.33
CA ALA A 38 -15.56 -2.08 2.63
C ALA A 38 -15.18 -0.60 2.88
N SER A 39 -14.00 -0.34 3.44
CA SER A 39 -13.52 1.03 3.70
C SER A 39 -13.18 1.83 2.44
N TYR A 40 -13.01 1.18 1.28
CA TYR A 40 -12.80 1.87 0.01
C TYR A 40 -14.10 2.45 -0.56
N VAL A 41 -15.25 1.88 -0.19
CA VAL A 41 -16.56 2.36 -0.61
C VAL A 41 -16.80 3.74 0.01
N GLY A 42 -16.99 4.76 -0.83
CA GLY A 42 -17.16 6.15 -0.41
C GLY A 42 -15.85 6.92 -0.11
N SER A 43 -14.71 6.22 -0.02
CA SER A 43 -13.40 6.84 0.24
C SER A 43 -12.57 7.08 -1.02
N LEU A 44 -12.77 6.26 -2.05
CA LEU A 44 -12.10 6.37 -3.34
C LEU A 44 -13.06 6.91 -4.42
N PRO A 45 -12.56 7.63 -5.45
CA PRO A 45 -13.41 8.15 -6.52
C PRO A 45 -14.12 7.04 -7.30
N THR A 46 -15.44 6.97 -7.22
CA THR A 46 -16.28 5.91 -7.81
C THR A 46 -16.06 5.71 -9.32
N THR A 47 -15.78 6.79 -10.05
CA THR A 47 -15.57 6.75 -11.51
C THR A 47 -14.33 5.94 -11.88
N ARG A 48 -13.30 5.96 -11.02
CA ARG A 48 -11.96 5.43 -11.30
C ARG A 48 -11.57 4.24 -10.44
N HIS A 49 -12.24 4.07 -9.31
CA HIS A 49 -12.11 2.89 -8.46
C HIS A 49 -12.84 1.72 -9.10
N LYS A 50 -12.13 0.62 -9.33
CA LYS A 50 -12.68 -0.61 -9.89
C LYS A 50 -12.38 -1.76 -8.96
N ILE A 51 -13.42 -2.44 -8.51
CA ILE A 51 -13.26 -3.69 -7.75
C ILE A 51 -12.81 -4.76 -8.74
N ALA A 52 -11.65 -5.36 -8.49
CA ALA A 52 -11.14 -6.44 -9.31
C ALA A 52 -12.01 -7.68 -9.13
N LYS A 53 -12.50 -8.24 -10.24
CA LYS A 53 -13.20 -9.53 -10.20
C LYS A 53 -12.22 -10.61 -9.75
N ARG A 54 -12.70 -11.59 -8.98
CA ARG A 54 -11.92 -12.77 -8.61
C ARG A 54 -11.35 -13.42 -9.88
N LYS A 55 -10.09 -13.86 -9.84
CA LYS A 55 -9.35 -14.45 -10.97
C LYS A 55 -9.09 -13.52 -12.18
N SER A 56 -9.36 -12.20 -12.07
CA SER A 56 -9.05 -11.27 -13.16
C SER A 56 -7.56 -10.95 -13.34
N GLY A 57 -6.71 -11.39 -12.41
CA GLY A 57 -5.27 -11.10 -12.42
C GLY A 57 -4.88 -9.68 -12.01
N LYS A 58 -5.86 -8.76 -11.92
CA LYS A 58 -5.61 -7.32 -11.72
C LYS A 58 -5.00 -6.97 -10.36
N THR A 59 -5.14 -7.81 -9.35
CA THR A 59 -4.56 -7.63 -8.01
C THR A 59 -3.36 -8.53 -7.73
N ASN A 60 -2.94 -9.38 -8.68
CA ASN A 60 -1.84 -10.33 -8.48
C ASN A 60 -0.52 -9.63 -8.11
N HIS A 61 -0.30 -8.42 -8.64
CA HIS A 61 0.87 -7.62 -8.31
C HIS A 61 0.86 -7.19 -6.83
N ILE A 62 -0.31 -6.90 -6.24
CA ILE A 62 -0.45 -6.58 -4.81
C ILE A 62 -0.22 -7.84 -3.96
N GLU A 63 -0.71 -8.99 -4.39
CA GLU A 63 -0.46 -10.26 -3.70
C GLU A 63 1.03 -10.59 -3.66
N ARG A 64 1.71 -10.52 -4.80
CA ARG A 64 3.17 -10.71 -4.90
C ARG A 64 3.94 -9.66 -4.09
N PHE A 65 3.46 -8.42 -4.07
CA PHE A 65 4.01 -7.36 -3.24
C PHE A 65 3.89 -7.70 -1.76
N ASN A 66 2.72 -8.13 -1.29
CA ASN A 66 2.50 -8.53 0.10
C ASN A 66 3.39 -9.72 0.52
N LEU A 67 3.65 -10.66 -0.39
CA LEU A 67 4.61 -11.75 -0.16
C LEU A 67 6.05 -11.23 0.00
N THR A 68 6.41 -10.14 -0.68
CA THR A 68 7.73 -9.48 -0.54
C THR A 68 7.83 -8.65 0.74
N LEU A 69 6.74 -7.97 1.10
CA LEU A 69 6.64 -7.08 2.26
C LEU A 69 6.72 -7.86 3.57
N ARG A 70 6.00 -8.98 3.67
CA ARG A 70 5.87 -9.82 4.89
C ARG A 70 7.21 -10.17 5.55
N PRO A 71 8.22 -10.71 4.83
CA PRO A 71 9.50 -11.04 5.46
C PRO A 71 10.38 -9.81 5.74
N ARG A 72 10.21 -8.71 5.00
CA ARG A 72 11.07 -7.52 5.10
C ARG A 72 10.60 -6.51 6.14
N VAL A 73 9.30 -6.51 6.47
CA VAL A 73 8.70 -5.61 7.46
C VAL A 73 8.05 -6.44 8.56
N ALA A 74 8.89 -7.06 9.38
CA ALA A 74 8.45 -7.93 10.50
C ALA A 74 7.43 -7.29 11.46
N PRO A 75 7.51 -5.98 11.80
CA PRO A 75 6.52 -5.34 12.67
C PRO A 75 5.07 -5.39 12.16
N LEU A 76 4.84 -5.52 10.85
CA LEU A 76 3.47 -5.64 10.28
C LEU A 76 2.82 -7.00 10.53
N VAL A 77 3.62 -8.03 10.85
CA VAL A 77 3.16 -9.42 10.92
C VAL A 77 3.17 -9.94 12.36
N ARG A 78 4.03 -9.37 13.22
CA ARG A 78 4.26 -9.85 14.60
C ARG A 78 3.77 -8.83 15.62
N LYS A 79 2.75 -9.20 16.39
CA LYS A 79 2.10 -8.39 17.43
C LYS A 79 3.02 -7.89 18.58
N PRO A 80 4.13 -8.56 19.00
CA PRO A 80 4.86 -8.13 20.19
C PRO A 80 6.21 -7.44 19.93
N LEU A 81 6.57 -7.07 18.70
CA LEU A 81 7.84 -6.37 18.51
C LEU A 81 7.76 -4.99 19.19
N SER A 82 8.71 -4.68 20.08
CA SER A 82 8.82 -3.37 20.73
C SER A 82 8.81 -2.21 19.72
N LEU A 83 9.26 -2.45 18.48
CA LEU A 83 9.14 -1.52 17.35
C LEU A 83 7.70 -1.25 16.91
N ALA A 84 6.81 -2.24 16.93
CA ALA A 84 5.40 -2.07 16.53
C ALA A 84 4.60 -1.24 17.55
N LYS A 85 5.10 -1.12 18.80
CA LYS A 85 4.45 -0.35 19.87
C LYS A 85 4.48 1.16 19.64
N LYS A 86 5.44 1.67 18.85
CA LYS A 86 5.50 3.08 18.47
C LYS A 86 5.19 3.21 16.99
N ILE A 87 4.11 3.92 16.66
CA ILE A 87 3.68 4.15 15.26
C ILE A 87 4.78 4.77 14.40
N GLN A 88 5.64 5.61 14.99
CA GLN A 88 6.76 6.24 14.30
C GLN A 88 7.79 5.20 13.82
N ASN A 89 8.17 4.25 14.68
CA ASN A 89 9.12 3.19 14.32
C ASN A 89 8.56 2.31 13.19
N LEU A 90 7.26 1.99 13.24
CA LEU A 90 6.59 1.27 12.15
C LEU A 90 6.63 2.08 10.84
N ARG A 91 6.34 3.38 10.92
CA ARG A 91 6.39 4.29 9.78
C ARG A 91 7.77 4.38 9.16
N ASP A 92 8.81 4.52 9.97
CA ASP A 92 10.20 4.61 9.51
C ASP A 92 10.65 3.29 8.87
N THR A 93 10.26 2.16 9.46
CA THR A 93 10.55 0.82 8.89
C THR A 93 9.90 0.66 7.51
N VAL A 94 8.63 1.04 7.38
CA VAL A 94 7.92 0.99 6.08
C VAL A 94 8.52 1.96 5.08
N LEU A 95 8.90 3.17 5.50
CA LEU A 95 9.51 4.15 4.61
C LEU A 95 10.87 3.68 4.08
N ASN A 96 11.69 3.07 4.93
CA ASN A 96 12.97 2.49 4.53
C ASN A 96 12.74 1.36 3.52
N PHE A 97 11.79 0.46 3.78
CA PHE A 97 11.41 -0.56 2.80
C PHE A 97 10.96 0.04 1.47
N ILE A 98 10.15 1.11 1.48
CA ILE A 98 9.68 1.76 0.25
C ILE A 98 10.85 2.36 -0.53
N LYS A 99 11.78 3.02 0.15
CA LYS A 99 12.99 3.58 -0.49
C LYS A 99 13.79 2.48 -1.17
N ASP A 100 14.05 1.39 -0.47
CA ASP A 100 14.81 0.24 -0.99
C ASP A 100 14.08 -0.45 -2.14
N TYR A 101 12.76 -0.63 -2.03
CA TYR A 101 11.93 -1.27 -3.06
C TYR A 101 11.81 -0.42 -4.33
N ASN A 102 11.91 0.90 -4.21
CA ASN A 102 11.86 1.83 -5.33
C ASN A 102 13.24 2.11 -5.94
N GLN A 103 14.34 1.61 -5.36
CA GLN A 103 15.65 1.71 -6.00
C GLN A 103 15.61 0.97 -7.35
N PRO A 104 16.25 1.52 -8.40
CA PRO A 104 16.42 0.81 -9.65
C PRO A 104 17.19 -0.48 -9.40
N ILE A 105 16.84 -1.54 -10.13
CA ILE A 105 17.62 -2.78 -10.10
C ILE A 105 18.95 -2.47 -10.78
N THR A 106 20.00 -2.25 -9.98
CA THR A 106 21.37 -2.25 -10.49
C THR A 106 21.72 -3.69 -10.82
N LEU A 107 21.66 -4.05 -12.10
CA LEU A 107 22.23 -5.31 -12.56
C LEU A 107 23.76 -5.19 -12.45
N PRO A 108 24.46 -6.19 -11.90
CA PRO A 108 25.92 -6.23 -12.03
C PRO A 108 26.25 -6.27 -13.53
N VAL A 109 27.10 -5.33 -13.96
CA VAL A 109 27.71 -5.30 -15.30
C VAL A 109 28.65 -6.47 -15.51
#